data_AF-A0A1P6BGG2-F1
#
_entry.id   AF-A0A1P6BGG2-F1
#
_cell.length_a   1.000
_cell.length_b   1.000
_cell.length_c   1.000
_cell.angle_alpha   90.00
_cell.angle_beta   90.00
_cell.angle_gamma   90.00
#
_symmetry.space_group_name_H-M   'P 1'
#
loop_
_entity.id
_entity.type
_entity.pdbx_description
1 polymer ?
#
loop_
_entity_poly.entity_id
_entity_poly.type
_entity_poly.pdbx_seq_one_letter_code
_entity_poly.pdbx_strand_id
1 'polypeptide(L)'
;MWYNEWKSRFPVEISSLIIVQEQLKRALIAMKQAQQGVQVTKEIHPPLPPPEPVPGIYNSAPPRIQPPPPHLSFKDLVELRAREAGVLYVPQVNKFREGKPVYWFGNVSIYIDRNVIFGFNVETQQWSPIGLDHLLSIC
;
A
#
# COMPACT_ATOMS: atom_id res chain seq x y z
N MET A 1 -9.25 -11.04 29.77
CA MET A 1 -9.06 -11.54 28.39
C MET A 1 -9.40 -10.43 27.41
N TRP A 2 -8.41 -9.61 27.04
CA TRP A 2 -8.62 -8.36 26.26
C TRP A 2 -9.39 -8.59 24.94
N TYR A 3 -9.18 -9.77 24.32
CA TYR A 3 -9.79 -10.16 23.07
C TYR A 3 -11.32 -10.27 23.13
N ASN A 4 -11.88 -10.80 24.22
CA ASN A 4 -13.33 -10.98 24.34
C ASN A 4 -14.06 -9.65 24.54
N GLU A 5 -13.45 -8.73 25.31
CA GLU A 5 -13.91 -7.35 25.45
C GLU A 5 -13.93 -6.62 24.11
N TRP A 6 -12.83 -6.72 23.34
CA TRP A 6 -12.75 -6.07 22.04
C TRP A 6 -13.72 -6.70 21.02
N LYS A 7 -13.87 -8.03 21.04
CA LYS A 7 -14.79 -8.75 20.16
C LYS A 7 -16.26 -8.41 20.44
N SER A 8 -16.62 -8.12 21.70
CA SER A 8 -17.97 -7.71 22.08
C SER A 8 -18.37 -6.32 21.56
N ARG A 9 -17.42 -5.52 21.05
CA ARG A 9 -17.70 -4.19 20.47
C ARG A 9 -18.15 -4.25 19.02
N PHE A 10 -18.04 -5.41 18.36
CA PHE A 10 -18.40 -5.56 16.96
C PHE A 10 -19.83 -6.13 16.81
N PRO A 11 -20.65 -5.53 15.94
CA PRO A 11 -21.90 -6.14 15.48
C PRO A 11 -21.64 -7.52 14.86
N VAL A 12 -22.55 -8.48 15.09
CA VAL A 12 -22.36 -9.89 14.70
C VAL A 12 -22.27 -10.07 13.18
N GLU A 13 -22.90 -9.16 12.42
CA GLU A 13 -22.88 -9.13 10.96
C GLU A 13 -21.47 -8.87 10.42
N ILE A 14 -20.71 -8.00 11.11
CA ILE A 14 -19.34 -7.64 10.74
C ILE A 14 -18.37 -8.74 11.20
N SER A 15 -18.60 -9.34 12.38
CA SER A 15 -17.79 -10.45 12.88
C SER A 15 -17.96 -11.74 12.06
N SER A 16 -19.05 -11.88 11.31
CA SER A 16 -19.31 -13.06 10.48
C SER A 16 -18.57 -13.03 9.15
N LEU A 17 -18.04 -11.86 8.76
CA LEU A 17 -17.24 -11.72 7.54
C LEU A 17 -15.89 -12.42 7.70
N ILE A 18 -15.60 -13.36 6.79
CA ILE A 18 -14.36 -14.14 6.75
C ILE A 18 -13.11 -13.23 6.71
N ILE A 19 -13.20 -12.10 6.00
CA ILE A 19 -12.12 -11.11 5.90
C ILE A 19 -11.80 -10.53 7.28
N VAL A 20 -12.83 -10.20 8.07
CA VAL A 20 -12.68 -9.62 9.42
C VAL A 20 -12.09 -10.65 10.38
N GLN A 21 -12.55 -11.90 10.31
CA GLN A 21 -11.99 -12.99 11.12
C GLN A 21 -10.52 -13.25 10.81
N GLU A 22 -10.13 -13.18 9.54
CA GLU A 22 -8.75 -13.38 9.13
C GLU A 22 -7.82 -12.27 9.65
N GLN A 23 -8.24 -11.00 9.55
CA GLN A 23 -7.46 -9.89 10.09
C GLN A 23 -7.34 -9.96 11.62
N LEU A 24 -8.42 -10.33 12.30
CA LEU A 24 -8.46 -10.52 13.75
C LEU A 24 -7.48 -11.62 14.20
N LYS A 25 -7.45 -12.74 13.48
CA LYS A 25 -6.52 -13.85 13.74
C LYS A 25 -5.07 -13.43 13.51
N ARG A 26 -4.78 -12.67 12.45
CA ARG A 26 -3.43 -12.13 12.18
C ARG A 26 -2.98 -11.17 13.28
N ALA A 27 -3.85 -10.27 13.73
CA ALA A 27 -3.56 -9.36 14.83
C ALA A 27 -3.26 -10.12 16.15
N LEU A 28 -4.03 -11.16 16.46
CA LEU A 28 -3.78 -12.02 17.62
C LEU A 28 -2.40 -12.70 17.55
N ILE A 29 -2.01 -13.20 16.37
CA ILE A 29 -0.69 -13.82 16.17
C ILE A 29 0.42 -12.78 16.36
N ALA A 30 0.28 -11.60 15.77
CA ALA A 30 1.24 -10.51 15.91
C ALA A 30 1.41 -10.06 17.38
N MET A 31 0.33 -9.99 18.15
CA MET A 31 0.40 -9.65 19.57
C MET A 31 1.05 -10.74 20.42
N LYS A 32 0.88 -12.01 20.07
CA LYS A 32 1.59 -13.12 20.74
C LYS A 32 3.09 -13.04 20.45
N GLN A 33 3.47 -12.75 19.21
CA GLN A 33 4.87 -12.58 18.80
C GLN A 33 5.53 -11.37 19.50
N ALA A 34 4.79 -10.26 19.64
CA ALA A 34 5.25 -9.08 20.38
C ALA A 34 5.44 -9.38 21.88
N GLN A 35 4.53 -10.15 22.51
CA GLN A 35 4.69 -10.59 23.91
C GLN A 35 5.88 -11.53 24.12
N GLN A 36 6.30 -12.25 23.07
CA GLN A 36 7.51 -13.09 23.08
C GLN A 36 8.80 -12.28 22.83
N GLY A 37 8.70 -10.95 22.71
CA GLY A 37 9.87 -10.06 22.65
C GLY A 37 10.49 -9.91 21.25
N VAL A 38 9.82 -10.38 20.19
CA VAL A 38 10.29 -10.12 18.81
C VAL A 38 9.94 -8.68 18.44
N GLN A 39 10.89 -7.77 18.68
CA GLN A 39 10.86 -6.43 18.13
C GLN A 39 11.02 -6.52 16.62
N VAL A 40 10.01 -6.08 15.85
CA VAL A 40 10.20 -5.75 14.44
C VAL A 40 11.02 -4.46 14.41
N THR A 41 12.33 -4.61 14.59
CA THR A 41 13.27 -3.54 14.29
C THR A 41 13.12 -3.25 12.81
N LYS A 42 12.65 -2.04 12.54
CA LYS A 42 12.85 -1.32 11.29
C LYS A 42 14.36 -1.28 11.02
N GLU A 43 14.88 -2.33 10.38
CA GLU A 43 16.31 -2.42 10.10
C GLU A 43 16.63 -1.43 8.97
N ILE A 44 17.22 -0.31 9.38
CA ILE A 44 17.96 0.60 8.50
C ILE A 44 19.12 -0.23 7.96
N HIS A 45 19.09 -0.59 6.68
CA HIS A 45 20.22 -1.24 6.01
C HIS A 45 21.50 -0.43 6.27
N PRO A 46 22.60 -1.05 6.76
CA PRO A 46 23.92 -0.45 6.61
C PRO A 46 24.27 -0.38 5.11
N PRO A 47 25.02 0.64 4.65
CA PRO A 47 25.40 0.74 3.24
C PRO A 47 26.31 -0.45 2.88
N LEU A 48 25.84 -1.28 1.94
CA LEU A 48 26.61 -2.38 1.37
C LEU A 48 27.88 -1.83 0.68
N PRO A 49 29.06 -2.46 0.85
CA PRO A 49 30.25 -2.13 0.06
C PRO A 49 30.01 -2.42 -1.43
N PRO A 50 30.66 -1.67 -2.35
CA PRO A 50 30.45 -1.82 -3.79
C PRO A 50 30.79 -3.24 -4.28
N PRO A 51 30.03 -3.80 -5.25
CA PRO A 51 30.21 -5.17 -5.69
C PRO A 51 31.51 -5.33 -6.49
N GLU A 52 32.38 -6.24 -6.04
CA GLU A 52 33.46 -6.75 -6.90
C GLU A 52 32.86 -7.53 -8.09
N PRO A 53 33.39 -7.35 -9.32
CA PRO A 53 32.94 -8.10 -10.47
C PRO A 53 33.54 -9.51 -10.43
N VAL A 54 32.75 -10.51 -10.03
CA VAL A 54 33.13 -11.93 -10.19
C VAL A 54 32.73 -12.42 -11.59
N PRO A 55 33.69 -12.84 -12.43
CA PRO A 55 33.39 -13.44 -13.72
C PRO A 55 33.07 -14.92 -13.54
N GLY A 56 31.96 -15.37 -14.13
CA GLY A 56 31.81 -16.77 -14.53
C GLY A 56 30.55 -17.49 -14.04
N ILE A 57 29.74 -17.85 -15.03
CA ILE A 57 29.13 -19.18 -15.18
C ILE A 57 27.81 -19.43 -14.42
N TYR A 58 26.74 -19.27 -15.20
CA TYR A 58 25.43 -19.93 -15.19
C TYR A 58 25.15 -20.90 -14.03
N ASN A 59 24.04 -20.64 -13.32
CA ASN A 59 23.11 -21.69 -12.90
C ASN A 59 21.71 -21.09 -12.78
N SER A 60 20.77 -21.71 -13.51
CA SER A 60 19.36 -21.36 -13.57
C SER A 60 18.78 -21.29 -12.16
N ALA A 61 18.32 -20.09 -11.77
CA ALA A 61 17.67 -19.90 -10.49
C ALA A 61 16.39 -20.76 -10.42
N PRO A 62 16.13 -21.48 -9.32
CA PRO A 62 14.82 -22.10 -9.09
C PRO A 62 13.74 -21.00 -9.16
N PRO A 63 12.50 -21.32 -9.59
CA PRO A 63 11.43 -20.33 -9.60
C PRO A 63 11.33 -19.76 -8.19
N ARG A 64 11.76 -18.51 -8.05
CA ARG A 64 11.63 -17.71 -6.84
C ARG A 64 10.15 -17.74 -6.55
N ILE A 65 9.72 -18.55 -5.57
CA ILE A 65 8.37 -18.49 -5.03
C ILE A 65 8.27 -17.06 -4.53
N GLN A 66 7.65 -16.21 -5.34
CA GLN A 66 7.38 -14.84 -4.96
C GLN A 66 6.53 -14.99 -3.69
N PRO A 67 6.93 -14.39 -2.55
CA PRO A 67 6.03 -14.32 -1.43
C PRO A 67 4.70 -13.75 -1.93
N PRO A 68 3.54 -14.25 -1.46
CA PRO A 68 2.25 -13.70 -1.86
C PRO A 68 2.34 -12.18 -1.69
N PRO A 69 1.89 -11.39 -2.69
CA PRO A 69 2.14 -9.96 -2.69
C PRO A 69 1.70 -9.39 -1.34
N PRO A 70 2.57 -8.59 -0.70
CA PRO A 70 2.23 -7.95 0.56
C PRO A 70 0.88 -7.26 0.36
N HIS A 71 0.00 -7.36 1.37
CA HIS A 71 -1.31 -6.69 1.39
C HIS A 71 -1.29 -5.42 0.55
N LEU A 72 -1.93 -5.46 -0.63
CA LEU A 72 -1.88 -4.34 -1.56
C LEU A 72 -2.39 -3.10 -0.84
N SER A 73 -1.50 -2.12 -0.67
CA SER A 73 -1.89 -0.82 -0.17
C SER A 73 -2.88 -0.23 -1.16
N PHE A 74 -3.72 0.69 -0.70
CA PHE A 74 -4.59 1.43 -1.62
C PHE A 74 -3.79 2.18 -2.70
N LYS A 75 -2.56 2.61 -2.37
CA LYS A 75 -1.64 3.17 -3.36
C LYS A 75 -1.24 2.15 -4.44
N ASP A 76 -0.98 0.91 -4.04
CA ASP A 76 -0.61 -0.17 -4.96
C ASP A 76 -1.80 -0.55 -5.86
N LEU A 77 -3.03 -0.50 -5.32
CA LEU A 77 -4.25 -0.71 -6.11
C LEU A 77 -4.44 0.40 -7.15
N VAL A 78 -4.26 1.66 -6.77
CA VAL A 78 -4.35 2.80 -7.70
C VAL A 78 -3.30 2.68 -8.79
N GLU A 79 -2.07 2.35 -8.44
CA GLU A 79 -0.98 2.14 -9.41
C GLU A 79 -1.27 0.95 -10.34
N LEU A 80 -1.75 -0.17 -9.80
CA LEU A 80 -2.11 -1.34 -10.60
C LEU A 80 -3.20 -0.99 -11.61
N ARG A 81 -4.27 -0.30 -11.18
CA ARG A 81 -5.35 0.13 -12.06
C ARG A 81 -4.90 1.13 -13.12
N ALA A 82 -4.04 2.08 -12.75
CA ALA A 82 -3.44 3.00 -13.71
C ALA A 82 -2.66 2.24 -14.80
N ARG A 83 -1.83 1.26 -14.38
CA ARG A 83 -1.06 0.41 -15.30
C ARG A 83 -1.95 -0.43 -16.20
N GLU A 84 -3.01 -1.03 -15.67
CA GLU A 84 -3.99 -1.82 -16.45
C GLU A 84 -4.68 -0.96 -17.52
N ALA A 85 -4.99 0.30 -17.21
CA ALA A 85 -5.58 1.24 -18.14
C ALA A 85 -4.56 1.95 -19.06
N GLY A 86 -3.25 1.70 -18.89
CA GLY A 86 -2.20 2.40 -19.64
C GLY A 86 -2.01 3.87 -19.23
N VAL A 87 -2.50 4.26 -18.06
CA VAL A 87 -2.39 5.62 -17.52
C VAL A 87 -1.08 5.80 -16.76
N LEU A 88 -0.40 6.90 -17.04
CA LEU A 88 0.87 7.25 -16.41
C LEU A 88 0.66 7.61 -14.94
N TYR A 89 1.32 6.90 -14.02
CA TYR A 89 1.29 7.20 -12.58
C TYR A 89 2.70 7.48 -12.07
N VAL A 90 3.05 8.76 -11.83
CA VAL A 90 4.40 9.15 -11.36
C VAL A 90 4.36 10.18 -10.24
N PRO A 91 5.23 10.11 -9.23
CA PRO A 91 5.29 11.11 -8.16
C PRO A 91 5.80 12.45 -8.69
N GLN A 92 5.19 13.55 -8.24
CA GLN A 92 5.67 14.91 -8.49
C GLN A 92 6.74 15.28 -7.46
N VAL A 93 7.99 15.31 -7.89
CA VAL A 93 9.12 15.70 -7.03
C VAL A 93 8.93 17.13 -6.53
N ASN A 94 9.13 17.36 -5.23
CA ASN A 94 8.97 18.66 -4.53
C ASN A 94 7.54 19.22 -4.49
N LYS A 95 6.51 18.42 -4.77
CA LYS A 95 5.10 18.81 -4.59
C LYS A 95 4.47 18.00 -3.47
N PHE A 96 4.13 18.68 -2.38
CA PHE A 96 3.42 18.10 -1.24
C PHE A 96 2.15 18.90 -0.96
N ARG A 97 1.06 18.19 -0.67
CA ARG A 97 -0.20 18.77 -0.20
C ARG A 97 -0.55 18.14 1.13
N GLU A 98 -0.75 18.96 2.16
CA GLU A 98 -1.03 18.48 3.53
C GLU A 98 0.03 17.49 4.06
N GLY A 99 1.29 17.67 3.68
CA GLY A 99 2.38 16.76 4.03
C GLY A 99 2.39 15.43 3.24
N LYS A 100 1.51 15.27 2.25
CA LYS A 100 1.42 14.09 1.39
C LYS A 100 1.98 14.35 0.00
N PRO A 101 2.71 13.40 -0.59
CA PRO A 101 3.22 13.54 -1.95
C PRO A 101 2.07 13.62 -2.95
N VAL A 102 2.20 14.51 -3.93
CA VAL A 102 1.32 14.61 -5.08
C VAL A 102 1.86 13.71 -6.20
N TYR A 103 0.98 13.10 -6.96
CA TYR A 103 1.27 12.22 -8.08
C TYR A 103 0.60 12.76 -9.34
N TRP A 104 1.24 12.58 -10.49
CA TRP A 104 0.59 12.66 -11.78
C TRP A 104 -0.13 11.35 -12.05
N PHE A 105 -1.41 11.44 -12.40
CA PHE A 105 -2.22 10.36 -12.92
C PHE A 105 -2.73 10.79 -14.29
N GLY A 106 -2.07 10.32 -15.34
CA GLY A 106 -2.26 10.79 -16.71
C GLY A 106 -1.97 12.28 -16.82
N ASN A 107 -3.03 13.06 -17.01
CA ASN A 107 -3.05 14.52 -17.12
C ASN A 107 -3.56 15.22 -15.84
N VAL A 108 -3.94 14.48 -14.81
CA VAL A 108 -4.50 15.02 -13.56
C VAL A 108 -3.46 14.91 -12.43
N SER A 109 -3.32 15.97 -11.65
CA SER A 109 -2.55 15.92 -10.39
C SER A 109 -3.44 15.37 -9.28
N ILE A 110 -2.99 14.32 -8.59
CA ILE A 110 -3.73 13.66 -7.52
C ILE A 110 -2.90 13.54 -6.24
N TYR A 111 -3.55 13.53 -5.09
CA TYR A 111 -2.95 13.04 -3.84
C TYR A 111 -3.90 12.06 -3.15
N ILE A 112 -3.37 11.29 -2.21
CA ILE A 112 -4.12 10.23 -1.53
C ILE A 112 -4.08 10.48 -0.03
N ASP A 113 -5.26 10.69 0.58
CA ASP A 113 -5.46 10.79 2.03
C ASP A 113 -6.42 9.70 2.51
N ARG A 114 -6.05 8.93 3.54
CA ARG A 114 -6.92 7.93 4.20
C ARG A 114 -7.76 7.10 3.23
N ASN A 115 -7.14 6.56 2.18
CA ASN A 115 -7.79 5.74 1.14
C ASN A 115 -8.80 6.49 0.25
N VAL A 116 -8.71 7.82 0.18
CA VAL A 116 -9.47 8.69 -0.73
C VAL A 116 -8.49 9.36 -1.69
N ILE A 117 -8.85 9.39 -2.97
CA ILE A 117 -8.09 10.09 -4.02
C ILE A 117 -8.67 11.49 -4.14
N PHE A 118 -7.80 12.49 -4.10
CA PHE A 118 -8.16 13.88 -4.34
C PHE A 118 -7.53 14.32 -5.65
N GLY A 119 -8.37 14.73 -6.60
CA GLY A 119 -7.95 15.26 -7.89
C GLY A 119 -7.93 16.78 -7.86
N PHE A 120 -6.91 17.36 -8.49
CA PHE A 120 -6.86 18.80 -8.73
C PHE A 120 -7.75 19.15 -9.91
N ASN A 121 -8.80 19.93 -9.67
CA ASN A 121 -9.64 20.47 -10.73
C ASN A 121 -9.05 21.81 -11.20
N VAL A 122 -8.73 21.90 -12.50
CA VAL A 122 -8.10 23.09 -13.10
C VAL A 122 -9.09 24.25 -13.25
N GLU A 123 -10.37 23.96 -13.49
CA GLU A 123 -11.42 24.97 -13.68
C GLU A 123 -11.78 25.69 -12.37
N THR A 124 -11.91 24.94 -11.29
CA THR A 124 -12.24 25.48 -9.96
C THR A 124 -11.01 25.78 -9.10
N GLN A 125 -9.81 25.44 -9.59
CA GLN A 125 -8.53 25.50 -8.87
C GLN A 125 -8.57 24.86 -7.47
N GLN A 126 -9.43 23.85 -7.29
CA GLN A 126 -9.70 23.23 -6.00
C GLN A 126 -9.44 21.72 -6.03
N TRP A 127 -9.05 21.17 -4.89
CA TRP A 127 -8.91 19.73 -4.69
C TRP A 127 -10.26 19.15 -4.28
N SER A 128 -10.72 18.15 -5.02
CA SER A 128 -11.99 17.48 -4.74
C SER A 128 -11.79 15.97 -4.70
N PRO A 129 -12.53 15.25 -3.82
CA PRO A 129 -12.46 13.80 -3.79
C PRO A 129 -13.00 13.24 -5.09
N ILE A 130 -12.24 12.34 -5.71
CA ILE A 130 -12.57 11.71 -6.99
C ILE A 130 -12.47 10.19 -6.86
N GLY A 131 -13.44 9.48 -7.45
CA GLY A 131 -13.39 8.02 -7.54
C GLY A 131 -12.32 7.56 -8.52
N LEU A 132 -11.68 6.43 -8.23
CA LEU A 132 -10.67 5.84 -9.14
C LEU A 132 -11.26 5.55 -10.53
N ASP A 133 -12.48 5.02 -10.58
CA ASP A 133 -13.19 4.72 -11.83
C ASP A 133 -13.43 5.99 -12.67
N HIS A 134 -13.87 7.07 -12.02
CA HIS A 134 -14.07 8.35 -12.70
C HIS A 134 -12.74 8.94 -13.19
N LEU A 135 -11.68 8.85 -12.39
CA LEU A 135 -10.34 9.29 -12.76
C LEU A 135 -9.79 8.54 -13.99
N LEU A 136 -10.08 7.23 -14.09
CA LEU A 136 -9.74 6.41 -15.24
C LEU A 136 -10.54 6.77 -16.49
N SER A 137 -11.80 7.19 -16.34
CA SER A 137 -12.65 7.60 -17.46
C SER A 137 -12.26 8.96 -18.06
N ILE A 138 -11.57 9.82 -17.31
CA ILE A 138 -11.18 11.17 -17.75
C ILE A 138 -9.72 11.27 -18.24
N CYS A 139 -8.95 10.18 -18.12
CA CYS A 139 -7.59 10.04 -18.64
C CYS A 139 -7.61 9.34 -20.01
#